data_AF-U2C4Z4-F1
#
_entry.id   AF-U2C4Z4-F1
#
_cell.length_a   1.000
_cell.length_b   1.000
_cell.length_c   1.000
_cell.angle_alpha   90.00
_cell.angle_beta   90.00
_cell.angle_gamma   90.00
#
_symmetry.space_group_name_H-M   'P 1'
#
loop_
_entity.id
_entity.type
_entity.pdbx_description
1 polymer ?
#
loop_
_entity_poly.entity_id
_entity_poly.type
_entity_poly.pdbx_seq_one_letter_code
_entity_poly.pdbx_strand_id
1 'polypeptide(L)' 'MITSYFTLGQSHVYRLNGQTLDRDCVIKITAENPRDVMVEYFGLEWAFEYDERPEMRYFPRGVYNLTENKWE' A
#
# COMPACT_ATOMS: atom_id res chain seq x y z
N MET A 1 -13.20 11.81 -1.93
CA MET A 1 -12.17 10.74 -1.86
C MET A 1 -10.82 11.36 -2.19
N ILE A 2 -9.78 10.94 -1.47
CA ILE A 2 -8.37 11.27 -1.71
C ILE A 2 -7.60 9.96 -1.98
N THR A 3 -6.42 10.06 -2.56
CA THR A 3 -5.54 8.91 -2.79
C THR A 3 -4.28 9.06 -1.97
N SER A 4 -3.93 8.02 -1.21
CA SER A 4 -2.66 7.92 -0.50
C SER A 4 -1.91 6.66 -0.95
N TYR A 5 -0.59 6.71 -0.79
CA TYR A 5 0.33 5.62 -1.06
C TYR A 5 0.99 5.16 0.24
N PHE A 6 1.05 3.87 0.48
CA PHE A 6 1.60 3.28 1.70
C PHE A 6 2.73 2.33 1.37
N THR A 7 3.78 2.36 2.18
CA THR A 7 4.93 1.44 2.06
C THR A 7 5.02 0.56 3.30
N LEU A 8 5.65 -0.60 3.14
CA LEU A 8 5.78 -1.59 4.19
C LEU A 8 7.23 -1.66 4.70
N GLY A 9 7.36 -1.95 5.99
CA GLY A 9 8.65 -2.18 6.63
C GLY A 9 9.32 -3.45 6.13
N GLN A 10 10.62 -3.60 6.40
CA GLN A 10 11.42 -4.74 5.90
C GLN A 10 10.88 -6.12 6.31
N SER A 11 10.24 -6.20 7.48
CA SER A 11 9.69 -7.45 8.03
C SER A 11 8.17 -7.59 7.85
N HIS A 12 7.51 -6.60 7.25
CA HIS A 12 6.04 -6.58 7.16
C HIS A 12 5.63 -7.24 5.85
N VAL A 13 4.98 -8.40 5.94
CA VAL A 13 4.54 -9.20 4.79
C VAL A 13 3.08 -9.59 5.00
N TYR A 14 2.22 -9.18 4.07
CA TYR A 14 0.79 -9.44 4.10
C TYR A 14 0.35 -10.25 2.89
N ARG A 15 -0.67 -11.09 3.08
CA ARG A 15 -1.34 -11.83 2.00
C ARG A 15 -2.78 -11.36 1.90
N LEU A 16 -3.13 -10.77 0.77
CA LEU A 16 -4.46 -10.20 0.53
C LEU A 16 -4.85 -10.40 -0.93
N ASN A 17 -6.07 -10.86 -1.18
CA ASN A 17 -6.62 -11.10 -2.53
C ASN A 17 -5.71 -11.96 -3.42
N GLY A 18 -5.03 -12.95 -2.80
CA GLY A 18 -4.06 -13.83 -3.47
C GLY A 18 -2.71 -13.17 -3.79
N GLN A 19 -2.52 -11.90 -3.44
CA GLN A 19 -1.27 -11.17 -3.63
C GLN A 19 -0.41 -11.19 -2.36
N THR A 20 0.90 -11.10 -2.54
CA THR A 20 1.84 -10.83 -1.45
C THR A 20 2.23 -9.35 -1.50
N LEU A 21 1.94 -8.63 -0.43
CA LEU A 21 2.26 -7.23 -0.24
C LEU A 21 3.36 -7.13 0.82
N ASP A 22 4.52 -6.63 0.44
CA ASP A 22 5.70 -6.48 1.29
C ASP A 22 6.47 -5.21 0.92
N ARG A 23 7.69 -5.06 1.45
CA ARG A 23 8.59 -3.92 1.19
C ARG A 23 8.87 -3.62 -0.30
N ASP A 24 8.64 -4.57 -1.22
CA ASP A 24 8.96 -4.40 -2.65
C ASP A 24 7.80 -3.77 -3.44
N CYS A 25 6.68 -3.44 -2.80
CA CYS A 25 5.52 -2.80 -3.42
C CYS A 25 5.04 -1.57 -2.66
N VAL A 26 4.23 -0.77 -3.33
CA VAL A 26 3.50 0.35 -2.74
C VAL A 26 2.01 0.03 -2.78
N ILE A 27 1.29 0.24 -1.69
CA ILE A 27 -0.16 0.06 -1.63
C ILE A 27 -0.81 1.41 -1.91
N LYS A 28 -1.67 1.48 -2.93
CA LYS A 28 -2.46 2.67 -3.26
C LYS A 28 -3.89 2.47 -2.80
N ILE A 29 -4.42 3.46 -2.08
CA ILE A 29 -5.79 3.46 -1.57
C ILE A 29 -6.46 4.77 -1.95
N THR A 30 -7.63 4.68 -2.60
CA THR A 30 -8.50 5.82 -2.84
C THR A 30 -9.77 5.67 -2.00
N ALA A 31 -9.98 6.58 -1.03
CA ALA A 31 -11.09 6.54 -0.07
C ALA A 31 -11.38 7.94 0.52
N GLU A 32 -12.40 8.08 1.37
CA GLU A 32 -12.59 9.33 2.14
C GLU A 32 -11.46 9.54 3.16
N ASN A 33 -11.07 8.47 3.85
CA ASN A 33 -9.89 8.42 4.72
C ASN A 33 -9.06 7.16 4.40
N PRO A 34 -8.05 7.24 3.51
CA PRO A 34 -7.22 6.10 3.12
C PRO A 34 -6.50 5.43 4.29
N ARG A 35 -6.13 6.18 5.33
CA ARG A 35 -5.46 5.63 6.51
C ARG A 35 -6.37 4.69 7.29
N ASP A 36 -7.65 4.99 7.43
CA ASP A 36 -8.59 4.11 8.13
C ASP A 36 -8.69 2.75 7.42
N VAL A 37 -8.72 2.75 6.08
CA VAL A 37 -8.69 1.53 5.26
C VAL A 37 -7.37 0.79 5.44
N MET A 38 -6.23 1.48 5.43
CA MET A 38 -4.93 0.86 5.68
C MET A 38 -4.90 0.15 7.05
N VAL A 39 -5.44 0.80 8.08
CA VAL A 39 -5.51 0.24 9.44
C VAL A 39 -6.48 -0.94 9.52
N GLU A 40 -7.61 -0.89 8.83
CA GLU A 40 -8.57 -1.99 8.78
C GLU A 40 -7.96 -3.27 8.19
N TYR A 41 -7.20 -3.15 7.10
CA TYR A 41 -6.62 -4.30 6.40
C TYR A 41 -5.29 -4.79 6.98
N PHE A 42 -4.44 -3.88 7.46
CA PHE A 42 -3.05 -4.18 7.79
C PHE A 42 -2.66 -3.80 9.23
N GLY A 43 -3.55 -3.17 9.99
CA GLY A 43 -3.27 -2.67 11.33
C GLY A 43 -2.33 -1.46 11.32
N LEU A 44 -1.53 -1.32 12.38
CA LEU A 44 -0.63 -0.18 12.58
C LEU A 44 0.81 -0.47 12.14
N GLU A 45 1.10 -1.67 11.62
CA GLU A 45 2.45 -2.10 11.26
C GLU A 45 2.75 -1.85 9.78
N TRP A 46 3.06 -0.62 9.44
CA TRP A 46 3.52 -0.22 8.10
C TRP A 46 4.52 0.94 8.23
N ALA A 47 5.21 1.29 7.16
CA ALA A 47 6.34 2.21 7.22
C ALA A 47 5.89 3.68 7.11
N PHE A 48 5.42 4.08 5.93
CA PHE A 48 5.09 5.47 5.64
C PHE A 48 3.83 5.59 4.79
N GLU A 49 3.16 6.72 4.92
CA GLU A 49 2.09 7.18 4.05
C GLU A 49 2.57 8.41 3.27
N TYR A 50 2.19 8.49 2.00
CA TYR A 50 2.55 9.57 1.09
C TYR A 50 1.31 10.07 0.34
N ASP A 51 1.20 11.39 0.17
CA ASP A 51 0.16 12.02 -0.63
C ASP A 51 0.41 11.85 -2.15
N GLU A 52 1.66 11.58 -2.54
CA GLU A 52 2.08 11.37 -3.93
C GLU A 52 2.79 10.02 -4.11
N ARG A 53 2.85 9.53 -5.35
CA ARG A 53 3.51 8.27 -5.67
C ARG A 53 5.01 8.35 -5.32
N PRO A 54 5.55 7.45 -4.48
CA PRO A 54 6.93 7.54 -4.03
C PRO A 54 7.92 7.17 -5.14
N GLU A 55 9.22 7.29 -4.83
CA GLU A 55 10.30 6.94 -5.76
C GLU A 55 10.31 5.42 -6.06
N MET A 56 9.76 5.03 -7.20
CA MET A 56 9.48 3.64 -7.54
C MET A 56 10.72 2.76 -7.75
N ARG A 57 11.93 3.33 -7.83
CA ARG A 57 13.17 2.54 -7.94
C ARG A 57 13.41 1.59 -6.76
N TYR A 58 12.78 1.87 -5.61
CA TYR A 58 12.86 1.03 -4.41
C TYR A 58 11.76 -0.03 -4.31
N PHE A 59 10.75 0.02 -5.19
CA PHE A 59 9.57 -0.83 -5.12
C PHE A 59 9.38 -1.58 -6.45
N PRO A 60 10.24 -2.59 -6.73
CA PRO A 60 10.32 -3.23 -8.03
C PRO A 60 9.05 -3.99 -8.44
N ARG A 61 8.14 -4.29 -7.51
CA ARG A 61 6.84 -4.93 -7.81
C ARG A 61 5.77 -3.93 -8.25
N GLY A 62 6.04 -2.63 -8.16
CA GLY A 62 5.12 -1.59 -8.58
C GLY A 62 4.08 -1.23 -7.53
N VAL A 63 2.97 -0.67 -7.98
CA VAL A 63 1.90 -0.18 -7.12
C VAL A 63 0.74 -1.17 -7.15
N TYR A 64 0.29 -1.61 -5.98
CA TYR A 64 -0.94 -2.37 -5.84
C TYR A 64 -2.09 -1.44 -5.47
N ASN A 65 -3.06 -1.28 -6.38
CA ASN A 65 -4.28 -0.53 -6.12
C ASN A 65 -5.26 -1.40 -5.35
N LEU A 66 -5.37 -1.14 -4.04
CA LEU A 66 -6.22 -1.91 -3.15
C LEU A 66 -7.71 -1.69 -3.45
N THR A 67 -8.09 -0.46 -3.77
CA THR A 67 -9.48 -0.09 -4.07
C THR A 67 -10.00 -0.79 -5.32
N GLU A 68 -9.15 -0.97 -6.34
CA GLU A 68 -9.52 -1.61 -7.61
C GLU A 68 -9.04 -3.07 -7.73
N ASN A 69 -8.34 -3.58 -6.71
CA ASN A 69 -7.80 -4.93 -6.66
C ASN A 69 -6.92 -5.31 -7.87
N LYS A 70 -5.98 -4.45 -8.26
CA LYS A 70 -5.10 -4.66 -9.43
C LYS A 70 -3.70 -4.05 -9.25
N TRP A 71 -2.74 -4.54 -10.03
CA TRP A 71 -1.39 -3.97 -10.15
C TRP A 71 -1.34 -2.84 -11.18
N GLU A 72 -0.49 -1.83 -10.93
CA GLU A 72 -0.18 -0.67 -11.79
C GLU A 72 1.32 -0.52 -12.06
#